data_AF-A0A9P7DKQ9-F1
#
_entry.id   AF-A0A9P7DKQ9-F1
#
_cell.length_a   1.000
_cell.length_b   1.000
_cell.length_c   1.000
_cell.angle_alpha   90.00
_cell.angle_beta   90.00
_cell.angle_gamma   90.00
#
_symmetry.space_group_name_H-M   'P 1'
#
loop_
_entity.id
_entity.type
_entity.pdbx_description
1 polymer ?
#
loop_
_entity_poly.entity_id
_entity_poly.type
_entity_poly.pdbx_seq_one_letter_code
_entity_poly.pdbx_strand_id
1 'polypeptide(L)'
;MFKVKEQLNVHHQIIACEAPPMVHAGTCTKQKLCEDDWKQLWWNGMGRFLLDGRNPQPYKDAVEHFEKLDIGQINLDCWKAVLYIVKAHSAFDHEQKLITHTADDLVKYLIVEPNFEDFSRLVH
;
A
#
# COMPACT_ATOMS: atom_id res chain seq x y z
N MET A 1 4.05 8.39 17.19
CA MET A 1 4.05 8.58 15.72
C MET A 1 5.01 7.65 14.97
N PHE A 2 6.26 7.44 15.41
CA PHE A 2 7.22 6.56 14.70
C PHE A 2 6.78 5.10 14.53
N LYS A 3 6.16 4.49 15.55
CA LYS A 3 5.77 3.06 15.53
C LYS A 3 4.70 2.71 14.47
N VAL A 4 3.78 3.63 14.19
CA VAL A 4 2.68 3.39 13.25
C VAL A 4 3.17 3.45 11.80
N LYS A 5 4.04 4.41 11.49
CA LYS A 5 4.71 4.51 10.18
C LYS A 5 5.59 3.29 9.89
N GLU A 6 6.25 2.78 10.93
CA GLU A 6 7.09 1.58 10.84
C GLU A 6 6.27 0.30 10.62
N GLN A 7 5.14 0.15 11.33
CA GLN A 7 4.19 -0.94 11.10
C GLN A 7 3.58 -0.93 9.69
N LEU A 8 3.26 0.27 9.17
CA LEU A 8 2.85 0.47 7.78
C LEU A 8 3.92 0.03 6.79
N ASN A 9 5.17 0.42 7.02
CA ASN A 9 6.29 0.00 6.19
C ASN A 9 6.47 -1.52 6.22
N VAL A 10 6.32 -2.17 7.38
CA VAL A 10 6.37 -3.63 7.51
C VAL A 10 5.19 -4.28 6.77
N HIS A 11 3.99 -3.71 6.86
CA HIS A 11 2.82 -4.21 6.13
C HIS A 11 2.99 -4.08 4.61
N HIS A 12 3.47 -2.92 4.15
CA HIS A 12 3.84 -2.71 2.74
C HIS A 12 4.97 -3.64 2.29
N GLN A 13 5.94 -3.95 3.15
CA GLN A 13 6.99 -4.94 2.90
C GLN A 13 6.43 -6.34 2.73
N ILE A 14 5.51 -6.77 3.59
CA ILE A 14 4.86 -8.08 3.47
C ILE A 14 4.11 -8.18 2.14
N ILE A 15 3.37 -7.14 1.77
CA ILE A 15 2.54 -7.11 0.57
C ILE A 15 3.34 -6.96 -0.71
N ALA A 16 4.39 -6.15 -0.68
CA ALA A 16 5.29 -6.00 -1.81
C ALA A 16 6.06 -7.31 -2.09
N CYS A 17 6.43 -8.06 -1.06
CA CYS A 17 7.22 -9.28 -1.19
C CYS A 17 6.44 -10.49 -1.71
N GLU A 18 5.12 -10.52 -1.57
CA GLU A 18 4.29 -11.63 -2.04
C GLU A 18 3.27 -11.16 -3.08
N ALA A 19 3.44 -11.63 -4.32
CA ALA A 19 2.48 -11.37 -5.38
C ALA A 19 1.12 -11.98 -5.01
N PRO A 20 0.00 -11.26 -5.21
CA PRO A 20 -1.33 -11.84 -5.14
C PRO A 20 -1.42 -13.11 -6.00
N PRO A 21 -2.22 -14.13 -5.60
CA PRO A 21 -2.42 -15.31 -6.42
C PRO A 21 -2.87 -14.95 -7.83
N MET A 22 -2.28 -15.59 -8.84
CA MET A 22 -2.67 -15.36 -10.23
C MET A 22 -4.08 -15.86 -10.48
N VAL A 23 -4.88 -15.09 -11.23
CA VAL A 23 -6.21 -15.50 -11.67
C VAL A 23 -6.18 -15.77 -13.17
N HIS A 24 -6.36 -17.04 -13.54
CA HIS A 24 -6.36 -17.46 -14.93
C HIS A 24 -7.74 -17.38 -15.55
N ALA A 25 -7.84 -16.71 -16.70
CA ALA A 25 -8.99 -16.82 -17.57
C ALA A 25 -9.04 -18.22 -18.21
N GLY A 26 -10.23 -18.69 -18.57
CA GLY A 26 -10.41 -19.99 -19.26
C GLY A 26 -9.69 -20.08 -20.61
N THR A 27 -9.33 -18.93 -21.19
CA THR A 27 -8.54 -18.81 -22.43
C THR A 27 -7.03 -19.01 -22.21
N CYS A 28 -6.56 -19.13 -20.96
CA CYS A 28 -5.16 -19.26 -20.63
C CYS A 28 -4.65 -20.69 -20.84
N THR A 29 -3.92 -20.91 -21.94
CA THR A 29 -3.33 -22.22 -22.28
C THR A 29 -1.96 -22.46 -21.65
N LYS A 30 -1.27 -21.40 -21.18
CA LYS A 30 0.07 -21.44 -20.60
C LYS A 30 0.06 -20.92 -19.16
N GLN A 31 -0.73 -21.55 -18.29
CA GLN A 31 -0.97 -21.07 -16.92
C GLN A 31 0.34 -20.89 -16.13
N LYS A 32 1.21 -21.89 -16.14
CA LYS A 32 2.50 -21.83 -15.42
C LYS A 32 3.37 -20.64 -15.84
N LEU A 33 3.53 -20.44 -17.15
CA LEU A 33 4.31 -19.32 -17.68
C LEU A 33 3.69 -17.98 -17.31
N CYS A 34 2.36 -17.90 -17.38
CA CYS A 34 1.61 -16.72 -16.99
C CYS A 34 1.76 -16.40 -15.49
N GLU A 35 1.85 -17.42 -14.64
CA GLU A 35 2.08 -17.27 -13.19
C GLU A 35 3.53 -16.86 -12.89
N ASP A 36 4.51 -17.47 -13.56
CA ASP A 36 5.92 -17.16 -13.39
C ASP A 36 6.23 -15.71 -13.83
N ASP A 37 5.72 -15.29 -14.99
CA ASP A 37 5.85 -13.91 -15.48
C ASP A 37 5.13 -12.92 -14.56
N TRP A 38 3.96 -13.28 -14.02
CA TRP A 38 3.22 -12.44 -13.07
C TRP A 38 4.03 -12.17 -11.80
N LYS A 39 4.65 -13.19 -11.21
CA LYS A 39 5.49 -13.02 -10.01
C LYS A 39 6.67 -12.09 -10.29
N GLN A 40 7.30 -12.23 -11.46
CA GLN A 40 8.38 -11.34 -11.86
C GLN A 40 7.92 -9.90 -12.08
N LEU A 41 6.79 -9.72 -12.78
CA LEU A 41 6.21 -8.42 -13.04
C LEU A 41 5.83 -7.72 -11.73
N TRP A 42 5.16 -8.43 -10.81
CA TRP A 42 4.79 -7.91 -9.49
C TRP A 42 6.01 -7.36 -8.75
N TRP A 43 7.08 -8.15 -8.66
CA TRP A 43 8.27 -7.72 -7.93
C TRP A 43 8.97 -6.54 -8.60
N ASN A 44 9.11 -6.58 -9.94
CA ASN A 44 9.76 -5.50 -10.69
C ASN A 44 8.93 -4.22 -10.76
N GLY A 45 7.62 -4.30 -10.60
CA GLY A 45 6.70 -3.18 -10.57
C GLY A 45 6.32 -2.80 -9.14
N MET A 46 5.23 -3.38 -8.64
CA MET A 46 4.67 -3.07 -7.31
C MET A 46 5.70 -3.23 -6.18
N GLY A 47 6.47 -4.32 -6.21
CA GLY A 47 7.52 -4.57 -5.21
C GLY A 47 8.52 -3.41 -5.14
N ARG A 48 9.05 -2.98 -6.28
CA ARG A 48 9.98 -1.84 -6.34
C ARG A 48 9.33 -0.50 -6.00
N PHE A 49 8.13 -0.24 -6.51
CA PHE A 49 7.45 1.05 -6.28
C PHE A 49 7.12 1.26 -4.80
N LEU A 50 6.71 0.22 -4.09
CA LEU A 50 6.37 0.30 -2.67
C LEU A 50 7.59 0.28 -1.75
N LEU A 51 8.67 -0.40 -2.15
CA LEU A 51 9.85 -0.64 -1.30
C LEU A 51 11.06 0.23 -1.61
N ASP A 52 10.96 1.15 -2.56
CA ASP A 52 12.04 2.10 -2.81
C ASP A 52 12.31 2.92 -1.54
N GLY A 53 13.44 2.63 -0.86
CA GLY A 53 13.82 3.33 0.37
C GLY A 53 14.18 4.80 0.18
N ARG A 54 14.37 5.26 -1.07
CA ARG A 54 14.62 6.67 -1.39
C ARG A 54 13.34 7.42 -1.70
N ASN A 55 12.37 6.76 -2.35
CA ASN A 55 11.11 7.36 -2.75
C ASN A 55 9.98 6.30 -2.85
N PRO A 56 9.45 5.82 -1.71
CA PRO A 56 8.38 4.84 -1.73
C PRO A 56 7.11 5.51 -2.27
N GLN A 57 6.49 4.89 -3.26
CA GLN A 57 5.29 5.44 -3.87
C GLN A 57 4.05 5.10 -3.02
N PRO A 58 3.08 6.02 -2.91
CA PRO A 58 1.75 5.69 -2.44
C PRO A 58 1.15 4.56 -3.28
N TYR A 59 0.36 3.67 -2.67
CA TYR A 59 -0.21 2.50 -3.34
C TYR A 59 -0.96 2.86 -4.63
N LYS A 60 -1.77 3.92 -4.59
CA LYS A 60 -2.53 4.39 -5.74
C LYS A 60 -1.62 4.75 -6.92
N ASP A 61 -0.58 5.54 -6.65
CA ASP A 61 0.37 5.97 -7.68
C ASP A 61 1.20 4.78 -8.20
N ALA A 62 1.57 3.85 -7.31
CA ALA A 62 2.25 2.61 -7.67
C ALA A 62 1.40 1.77 -8.63
N VAL A 63 0.10 1.62 -8.37
CA VAL A 63 -0.84 0.91 -9.26
C VAL A 63 -0.97 1.61 -10.61
N GLU A 64 -1.11 2.94 -10.63
CA GLU A 64 -1.19 3.71 -11.89
C GLU A 64 0.06 3.56 -12.76
N HIS A 65 1.25 3.45 -12.16
CA HIS A 65 2.48 3.15 -12.88
C HIS A 65 2.57 1.68 -13.29
N PHE A 66 2.15 0.77 -12.41
CA PHE A 66 2.17 -0.66 -12.64
C PHE A 66 1.31 -1.08 -13.84
N GLU A 67 0.17 -0.44 -14.02
CA GLU A 67 -0.73 -0.64 -15.17
C GLU A 67 -0.11 -0.38 -16.54
N LYS A 68 0.93 0.45 -16.57
CA LYS A 68 1.60 0.89 -17.80
C LYS A 68 2.83 0.03 -18.14
N LEU A 69 3.19 -0.92 -17.27
CA LEU A 69 4.31 -1.81 -17.50
C LEU A 69 3.99 -2.81 -18.61
N ASP A 70 5.06 -3.26 -19.28
CA ASP A 70 4.96 -4.38 -20.22
C ASP A 70 4.61 -5.66 -19.45
N ILE A 71 3.49 -6.29 -19.82
CA ILE A 71 2.99 -7.50 -19.18
C ILE A 71 3.70 -8.77 -19.69
N GLY A 72 4.61 -8.65 -20.65
CA GLY A 72 5.40 -9.76 -21.17
C GLY A 72 4.52 -10.84 -21.80
N GLN A 73 4.63 -12.08 -21.32
CA GLN A 73 3.85 -13.21 -21.85
C GLN A 73 2.60 -13.52 -21.01
N ILE A 74 2.26 -12.67 -20.05
CA ILE A 74 1.00 -12.79 -19.29
C ILE A 74 -0.17 -12.67 -20.28
N ASN A 75 -1.09 -13.61 -20.21
CA ASN A 75 -2.32 -13.54 -21.00
C ASN A 75 -3.14 -12.31 -20.59
N LEU A 76 -3.62 -11.55 -21.57
CA LEU A 76 -4.31 -10.28 -21.35
C LEU A 76 -5.57 -10.39 -20.46
N ASP A 77 -6.32 -11.49 -20.57
CA ASP A 77 -7.52 -11.69 -19.76
C ASP A 77 -7.15 -12.03 -18.31
N CYS A 78 -6.10 -12.82 -18.11
CA CYS A 78 -5.53 -13.08 -16.79
C CYS A 78 -4.99 -11.78 -16.16
N TRP A 79 -4.32 -10.94 -16.95
CA TRP A 79 -3.85 -9.62 -16.51
C TRP A 79 -5.01 -8.74 -16.05
N LYS A 80 -6.08 -8.63 -16.84
CA LYS A 80 -7.26 -7.84 -16.45
C LYS A 80 -7.91 -8.38 -15.17
N ALA A 81 -8.00 -9.70 -15.02
CA ALA A 81 -8.58 -10.33 -13.84
C ALA A 81 -7.75 -10.06 -12.58
N VAL A 82 -6.43 -10.23 -12.65
CA VAL A 82 -5.55 -9.96 -11.50
C VAL A 82 -5.46 -8.46 -11.20
N LEU A 83 -5.45 -7.60 -12.22
CA LEU A 83 -5.43 -6.16 -12.04
C LEU A 83 -6.73 -5.64 -11.40
N TYR A 84 -7.88 -6.24 -11.73
CA TYR A 84 -9.13 -5.95 -11.02
C TYR A 84 -8.99 -6.25 -9.53
N ILE A 85 -8.37 -7.37 -9.17
CA ILE A 85 -8.13 -7.76 -7.77
C ILE A 85 -7.16 -6.81 -7.09
N VAL A 86 -6.06 -6.43 -7.75
CA VAL A 86 -5.08 -5.45 -7.23
C VAL A 86 -5.78 -4.11 -6.95
N LYS A 87 -6.64 -3.65 -7.87
CA LYS A 87 -7.42 -2.41 -7.68
C LYS A 87 -8.50 -2.53 -6.61
N ALA A 88 -9.18 -3.67 -6.55
CA ALA A 88 -10.33 -3.91 -5.67
C ALA A 88 -9.91 -4.23 -4.22
N HIS A 89 -8.75 -4.84 -4.02
CA HIS A 89 -8.12 -4.98 -2.71
C HIS A 89 -7.51 -3.64 -2.27
N SER A 90 -8.32 -2.59 -2.29
CA SER A 90 -8.10 -1.31 -1.63
C SER A 90 -8.14 -1.45 -0.10
N ALA A 91 -7.68 -2.58 0.46
CA ALA A 91 -7.41 -2.72 1.89
C ALA A 91 -6.52 -1.55 2.40
N PHE A 92 -5.73 -0.98 1.48
CA PHE A 92 -4.87 0.19 1.66
C PHE A 92 -5.59 1.54 1.78
N ASP A 93 -6.75 1.74 1.12
CA ASP A 93 -7.45 3.04 1.18
C ASP A 93 -8.08 3.27 2.56
N HIS A 94 -8.49 2.18 3.23
CA HIS A 94 -9.04 2.24 4.58
C HIS A 94 -7.95 2.37 5.64
N GLU A 95 -6.82 1.65 5.54
CA GLU A 95 -5.72 1.77 6.49
C GLU A 95 -5.08 3.16 6.46
N GLN A 96 -4.79 3.72 5.28
CA GLN A 96 -4.15 5.04 5.19
C GLN A 96 -5.03 6.15 5.77
N LYS A 97 -6.35 6.13 5.49
CA LYS A 97 -7.31 7.08 6.07
C LYS A 97 -7.46 6.89 7.57
N LEU A 98 -7.60 5.65 8.04
CA LEU A 98 -7.73 5.34 9.46
C LEU A 98 -6.48 5.79 10.23
N ILE A 99 -5.29 5.57 9.67
CA ILE A 99 -4.01 5.94 10.28
C ILE A 99 -3.81 7.45 10.29
N THR A 100 -4.15 8.14 9.20
CA THR A 100 -4.07 9.61 9.14
C THR A 100 -5.03 10.23 10.18
N HIS A 101 -6.28 9.77 10.21
CA HIS A 101 -7.24 10.21 11.24
C HIS A 101 -6.76 9.90 12.66
N THR A 102 -6.27 8.69 12.92
CA THR A 102 -5.80 8.30 14.26
C THR A 102 -4.56 9.11 14.68
N ALA A 103 -3.67 9.43 13.74
CA ALA A 103 -2.51 10.28 13.99
C ALA A 103 -2.92 11.73 14.28
N ASP A 104 -3.86 12.29 13.51
CA ASP A 104 -4.40 13.64 13.71
C ASP A 104 -5.15 13.75 15.04
N ASP A 105 -5.95 12.74 15.39
CA ASP A 105 -6.67 12.68 16.66
C ASP A 105 -5.69 12.56 17.84
N LEU A 106 -4.61 11.79 17.69
CA LEU A 106 -3.55 11.70 18.69
C LEU A 106 -2.79 13.02 18.84
N VAL A 107 -2.52 13.74 17.75
CA VAL A 107 -1.88 15.07 17.81
C VAL A 107 -2.79 16.06 18.54
N LYS A 108 -4.10 16.07 18.24
CA LYS A 108 -5.08 16.90 18.96
C LYS A 108 -5.18 16.54 20.44
N TYR A 109 -5.08 15.26 20.78
CA TYR A 109 -5.09 14.80 22.17
C TYR A 109 -3.81 15.17 22.93
N LEU A 110 -2.66 15.17 22.25
CA LEU A 110 -1.36 15.51 22.85
C LEU A 110 -1.09 17.01 22.91
N ILE A 111 -1.67 17.79 21.99
CA ILE A 111 -1.76 19.26 22.11
C ILE A 111 -2.94 19.57 23.03
N VAL A 112 -2.78 19.28 24.31
CA VAL A 112 -3.56 19.97 25.33
C VAL A 112 -3.01 21.39 25.33
N GLU A 113 -3.77 22.35 24.81
CA GLU A 113 -3.44 23.76 25.07
C GLU A 113 -3.30 23.93 26.58
N PRO A 114 -2.16 24.46 27.09
CA PRO A 114 -2.04 24.70 28.50
C PRO A 114 -3.17 25.65 28.90
N ASN A 115 -4.07 25.19 29.76
CA ASN A 115 -5.06 26.08 30.34
C ASN A 115 -4.29 27.04 31.26
N PHE A 116 -4.02 28.25 30.77
CA PHE A 116 -3.29 29.27 31.52
C PHE A 116 -4.06 29.77 32.76
N GLU A 117 -5.28 29.29 33.01
CA GLU A 117 -6.05 29.62 34.21
C GLU A 117 -5.49 29.00 35.51
N ASP A 118 -4.65 27.95 35.43
CA ASP A 118 -4.07 27.32 36.64
C ASP A 118 -2.84 28.07 37.20
N PHE A 119 -2.17 28.93 36.40
CA PHE A 119 -1.04 29.72 36.91
C PHE A 119 -1.45 30.92 37.77
N SER A 120 -2.71 31.35 37.68
CA SER A 120 -3.27 32.44 38.51
C SER A 120 -3.49 32.04 39.98
N ARG A 121 -3.39 30.75 40.33
CA ARG A 121 -3.58 30.26 41.71
C ARG A 121 -2.29 29.92 42.45
N LEU A 122 -1.14 30.05 41.80
CA LEU A 122 0.19 29.78 42.40
C LEU A 122 0.97 31.06 42.77
N VAL A 123 0.35 32.24 42.58
CA VAL A 123 0.92 33.53 42.98
C VAL A 123 -0.08 34.29 43.83
N HIS A 124 -0.44 33.73 45.00
CA HIS A 124 -1.01 34.48 46.13
C HIS A 124 -0.66 33.79 47.45
#